data_AF-A0A9X8SRC8-F1
#
_entry.id   AF-A0A9X8SRC8-F1
#
_cell.length_a   1.000
_cell.length_b   1.000
_cell.length_c   1.000
_cell.angle_alpha   90.00
_cell.angle_beta   90.00
_cell.angle_gamma   90.00
#
_symmetry.space_group_name_H-M   'P 1'
#
loop_
_entity.id
_entity.type
_entity.pdbx_description
1 polymer ?
#
loop_
_entity_poly.entity_id
_entity_poly.type
_entity_poly.pdbx_seq_one_letter_code
_entity_poly.pdbx_strand_id
1 'polypeptide(L)'
;MDRFIRLVDSNMVKIPAGKVELRNDRIKKEWKAQVNSFLLAKCVVTMELYDTITNRTSNLSKDKNKPVVIYIDDLGFRLAKSI
;
A
#
# COMPACT_ATOMS: atom_id res chain seq x y z
N MET A 1 9.37 -17.88 4.79
CA MET A 1 9.56 -16.41 4.68
C MET A 1 9.98 -16.00 3.27
N ASP A 2 11.02 -16.62 2.73
CA ASP A 2 11.65 -16.26 1.44
C ASP A 2 10.73 -16.35 0.19
N ARG A 3 9.76 -17.28 0.16
CA ARG A 3 8.78 -17.40 -0.94
C ARG A 3 7.79 -16.23 -1.01
N PHE A 4 7.38 -15.69 0.13
CA PHE A 4 6.35 -14.65 0.20
C PHE A 4 6.91 -13.27 -0.15
N ILE A 5 8.15 -12.98 0.28
CA ILE A 5 8.86 -11.75 -0.11
C ILE A 5 8.99 -11.68 -1.63
N ARG A 6 9.41 -12.78 -2.28
CA ARG A 6 9.47 -12.86 -3.75
C ARG A 6 8.12 -12.64 -4.43
N LEU A 7 7.02 -13.12 -3.84
CA LEU A 7 5.67 -12.91 -4.38
C LEU A 7 5.27 -11.42 -4.29
N VAL A 8 5.55 -10.77 -3.16
CA VAL A 8 5.31 -9.34 -2.97
C VAL A 8 6.14 -8.52 -3.95
N ASP A 9 7.44 -8.80 -4.07
CA ASP A 9 8.35 -8.09 -4.98
C ASP A 9 7.92 -8.22 -6.45
N SER A 10 7.48 -9.41 -6.88
CA SER A 10 6.97 -9.63 -8.25
C SER A 10 5.71 -8.83 -8.58
N ASN A 11 4.97 -8.39 -7.55
CA ASN A 11 3.76 -7.60 -7.65
C ASN A 11 3.99 -6.11 -7.42
N MET A 12 5.24 -5.66 -7.26
CA MET A 12 5.60 -4.26 -7.21
C MET A 12 5.93 -3.72 -8.61
N VAL A 13 5.54 -2.48 -8.87
CA VAL A 13 5.89 -1.73 -10.09
C VAL A 13 6.76 -0.55 -9.69
N LYS A 14 7.88 -0.37 -10.38
CA LYS A 14 8.72 0.80 -10.20
C LYS A 14 8.08 2.01 -10.88
N ILE A 15 7.76 3.01 -10.08
CA ILE A 15 7.35 4.32 -10.55
C ILE A 15 8.60 5.20 -10.62
N PRO A 16 8.95 5.74 -11.81
CA PRO A 16 10.14 6.58 -11.96
C PRO A 16 9.97 7.91 -11.22
N ALA A 17 11.09 8.52 -10.86
CA ALA A 17 11.10 9.87 -10.32
C ALA A 17 10.58 10.86 -11.37
N GLY A 18 9.88 11.90 -10.94
CA GLY A 18 9.34 12.88 -11.86
C GLY A 18 8.56 13.99 -11.17
N LYS A 19 8.15 14.96 -11.98
CA LYS A 19 7.28 16.04 -11.56
C LYS A 19 5.84 15.65 -11.86
N VAL A 20 4.99 15.61 -10.83
CA VAL A 20 3.57 15.28 -10.97
C VAL A 20 2.73 16.52 -10.72
N GLU A 21 1.62 16.62 -11.46
CA GLU A 21 0.59 17.64 -11.27
C GLU A 21 -0.51 17.05 -10.38
N LEU A 22 -0.67 17.63 -9.19
CA LEU A 22 -1.69 17.25 -8.24
C LEU A 22 -2.83 18.25 -8.31
N ARG A 23 -4.05 17.75 -8.15
CA ARG A 23 -5.26 18.56 -8.24
C ARG A 23 -6.22 18.21 -7.12
N ASN A 24 -6.84 19.24 -6.56
CA ASN A 24 -7.99 19.12 -5.69
C ASN A 24 -9.17 19.83 -6.35
N ASP A 25 -10.06 19.04 -6.95
CA ASP A 25 -11.23 19.53 -7.69
C ASP A 25 -12.26 20.22 -6.80
N ARG A 26 -12.34 19.86 -5.51
CA ARG A 26 -13.29 20.47 -4.57
C ARG A 26 -12.97 21.93 -4.28
N ILE A 27 -11.69 22.28 -4.21
CA ILE A 27 -11.21 23.65 -3.94
C ILE A 27 -10.56 24.31 -5.17
N LYS A 28 -10.62 23.64 -6.33
CA LYS A 28 -10.01 24.07 -7.60
C LYS A 28 -8.54 24.49 -7.48
N LYS A 29 -7.75 23.73 -6.71
CA LYS A 29 -6.31 23.98 -6.56
C LYS A 29 -5.51 22.94 -7.31
N GLU A 30 -4.47 23.41 -7.98
CA GLU A 30 -3.48 22.59 -8.66
C GLU A 30 -2.09 22.99 -8.16
N TRP A 31 -1.20 22.01 -7.97
CA TRP A 31 0.19 22.26 -7.64
C TRP A 31 1.09 21.17 -8.20
N LYS A 32 2.36 21.50 -8.39
CA LYS A 32 3.37 20.57 -8.90
C LYS A 32 4.22 20.05 -7.76
N ALA A 33 4.41 18.74 -7.69
CA ALA A 33 5.27 18.10 -6.70
C ALA A 33 6.38 17.29 -7.39
N GLN A 34 7.60 17.38 -6.86
CA GLN A 34 8.67 16.47 -7.23
C GLN A 34 8.51 15.18 -6.42
N VAL A 35 8.42 14.04 -7.09
CA VAL A 35 8.30 12.72 -6.45
C VAL A 35 9.52 11.90 -6.84
N ASN A 36 10.21 11.35 -5.85
CA ASN A 36 11.33 10.44 -6.07
C ASN A 36 10.82 9.09 -6.59
N SER A 37 11.69 8.26 -7.17
CA SER A 37 11.27 6.93 -7.61
C SER A 37 10.87 6.06 -6.42
N PHE A 38 9.79 5.30 -6.55
CA PHE A 38 9.29 4.40 -5.52
C PHE A 38 8.68 3.14 -6.14
N LEU A 39 8.41 2.13 -5.31
CA LEU A 39 7.69 0.92 -5.71
C LEU A 39 6.22 1.06 -5.30
N LEU A 40 5.31 0.70 -6.18
CA LEU A 40 3.88 0.65 -5.91
C LEU A 40 3.33 -0.74 -6.23
N ALA A 41 2.57 -1.31 -5.30
CA ALA A 41 1.92 -2.61 -5.54
C ALA A 41 0.89 -2.52 -6.67
N LYS A 42 0.83 -3.56 -7.53
CA LYS A 42 -0.17 -3.68 -8.61
C LYS A 42 -1.60 -3.83 -8.08
N CYS A 43 -1.74 -4.41 -6.90
CA CYS A 43 -3.01 -4.72 -6.27
C CYS A 43 -2.99 -4.27 -4.81
N VAL A 44 -4.18 -3.98 -4.29
CA VAL A 44 -4.37 -3.68 -2.86
C VAL A 44 -4.04 -4.89 -1.99
N VAL A 45 -3.59 -4.63 -0.75
CA VAL A 45 -3.29 -5.68 0.22
C VAL A 45 -4.58 -6.38 0.63
N THR A 46 -4.61 -7.71 0.48
CA THR A 46 -5.75 -8.55 0.87
C THR A 46 -5.66 -8.98 2.33
N MET A 47 -6.80 -9.34 2.93
CA MET A 47 -6.87 -9.78 4.32
C MET A 47 -6.00 -11.03 4.57
N GLU A 48 -5.96 -11.95 3.62
CA GLU A 48 -5.06 -13.11 3.67
C GLU A 48 -3.57 -12.72 3.70
N LEU A 49 -3.15 -11.77 2.85
CA LEU A 49 -1.76 -11.32 2.81
C LEU A 49 -1.36 -10.65 4.12
N TYR A 50 -2.22 -9.79 4.66
CA TYR A 50 -1.98 -9.10 5.92
C TYR A 50 -1.93 -10.07 7.11
N ASP A 51 -2.87 -10.99 7.22
CA ASP A 51 -2.90 -12.01 8.29
C ASP A 51 -1.65 -12.89 8.25
N THR A 52 -1.24 -13.31 7.05
CA THR A 52 -0.04 -14.13 6.83
C THR A 52 1.23 -13.40 7.29
N ILE A 53 1.37 -12.11 6.99
CA ILE A 53 2.56 -11.33 7.35
C ILE A 53 2.55 -10.97 8.85
N THR A 54 1.39 -10.62 9.40
CA THR A 54 1.26 -10.21 10.81
C THR A 54 1.15 -11.39 11.78
N ASN A 55 1.14 -12.63 11.27
CA ASN A 55 0.89 -13.86 12.01
C ASN A 55 -0.38 -13.77 12.88
N ARG A 56 -1.39 -13.06 12.38
CA ARG A 56 -2.70 -12.95 13.00
C ARG A 56 -3.65 -13.90 12.28
N THR A 57 -4.47 -14.62 13.04
CA THR A 57 -5.61 -15.34 12.49
C THR A 57 -6.83 -14.46 12.62
N SER A 58 -7.22 -13.75 11.55
CA SER A 58 -8.51 -13.08 11.55
C SER A 58 -9.62 -14.14 11.44
N ASN A 59 -10.64 -14.04 12.29
CA ASN A 59 -11.82 -14.93 12.24
C ASN A 59 -12.76 -14.59 11.07
N LEU A 60 -12.37 -13.70 10.15
CA LEU A 60 -13.14 -13.26 8.98
C LEU A 60 -12.93 -14.21 7.78
N SER A 61 -12.99 -15.52 8.04
CA SER A 61 -12.64 -16.59 7.10
C SER A 61 -13.38 -16.58 5.76
N LYS A 62 -14.49 -15.82 5.64
CA LYS A 62 -15.30 -15.75 4.42
C LYS A 62 -14.78 -14.75 3.36
N ASP A 63 -13.81 -13.88 3.69
CA ASP A 63 -13.48 -12.70 2.88
C ASP A 63 -11.98 -12.49 2.62
N LYS A 64 -11.21 -13.57 2.45
CA LYS A 64 -9.75 -13.55 2.31
C LYS A 64 -9.17 -12.63 1.23
N ASN A 65 -9.87 -12.49 0.09
CA ASN A 65 -9.45 -11.64 -1.03
C ASN A 65 -9.93 -10.19 -0.94
N LYS A 66 -10.67 -9.83 0.11
CA LYS A 66 -11.10 -8.44 0.27
C LYS A 66 -9.91 -7.54 0.65
N PRO A 67 -9.91 -6.28 0.19
CA PRO A 67 -8.92 -5.30 0.62
C PRO A 67 -8.96 -5.14 2.14
N VAL A 68 -7.79 -5.09 2.77
CA VAL A 68 -7.71 -4.69 4.19
C VAL A 68 -7.98 -3.20 4.29
N VAL A 69 -8.94 -2.85 5.14
CA VAL A 69 -9.20 -1.46 5.49
C VAL A 69 -8.30 -1.12 6.68
N ILE A 70 -7.25 -0.36 6.41
CA ILE A 70 -6.41 0.25 7.44
C ILE A 70 -6.75 1.73 7.46
N TYR A 71 -7.17 2.23 8.62
CA TYR A 71 -7.27 3.67 8.82
C TYR A 71 -5.85 4.19 9.04
N ILE A 72 -5.40 5.08 8.17
CA ILE A 72 -4.11 5.76 8.33
C ILE A 72 -4.32 6.87 9.35
N ASP A 73 -4.31 6.49 10.62
CA ASP A 73 -4.04 7.39 11.74
C ASP A 73 -2.52 7.48 11.98
N ASP A 74 -2.11 8.14 13.07
CA ASP A 74 -0.69 8.26 13.44
C ASP A 74 0.01 6.90 13.58
N LEU A 75 -0.72 5.87 14.04
CA LEU A 75 -0.19 4.51 14.18
C LEU A 75 -0.04 3.83 12.80
N GLY A 76 -1.01 4.03 11.91
CA GLY A 76 -0.93 3.56 10.51
C GLY A 76 0.26 4.15 9.76
N PHE A 77 0.54 5.44 9.94
CA PHE A 77 1.71 6.09 9.34
C PHE A 77 3.04 5.53 9.87
N ARG A 78 3.13 5.30 11.19
CA ARG A 78 4.32 4.72 11.83
C ARG A 78 4.61 3.28 11.35
N LEU A 79 3.56 2.48 11.16
CA LEU A 79 3.68 1.13 10.60
C LEU A 79 4.18 1.17 9.16
N ALA A 80 3.63 2.05 8.32
CA ALA A 80 4.07 2.20 6.93
C ALA A 80 5.54 2.65 6.79
N LYS A 81 6.10 3.31 7.80
CA LYS A 81 7.50 3.77 7.82
C LYS A 81 8.48 2.72 8.37
N SER A 82 7.99 1.70 9.05
CA SER A 82 8.80 0.64 9.69
C SER A 82 8.96 -0.60 8.81
N ILE A 83 8.22 -0.69 7.71
CA ILE A 83 8.36 -1.70 6.65
C ILE A 83 9.25 -1.10 5.56
#